data_AF-A0A8F6YCK2-F1
#
_entry.id   AF-A0A8F6YCK2-F1
#
_cell.length_a   1.000
_cell.length_b   1.000
_cell.length_c   1.000
_cell.angle_alpha   90.00
_cell.angle_beta   90.00
_cell.angle_gamma   90.00
#
_symmetry.space_group_name_H-M   'P 1'
#
loop_
_entity.id
_entity.type
_entity.pdbx_description
1 polymer ?
#
loop_
_entity_poly.entity_id
_entity_poly.type
_entity_poly.pdbx_seq_one_letter_code
_entity_poly.pdbx_strand_id
1 'polypeptide(L)'
;MFVKRFALAGAVTVAASAAYADGQASCDWENTTEVTMLSAAFEAWMAVSEGMAACGNFSPELDQEFRTKQPEGFAADPSLYQIGGVSNGTITPLLNQGTIRPLDDLIAAHGEHLTPNQLIQIDGDTMAVAMMVNTQHLMFREDILSDLGIDVPTTWEEVLAAAETIQEAGVVDYPLGATMKSGWNLAQEFVNMFGGFGGDFVNDDNTPNVNNEAGLAALDMMMRATEYMDPEYLVSDSTYVQQQFQQGTIAMANLWASRGGAMNDEAESQVVGLVASAAAPLAMEGGAPATTLWWDGIVIAANISDEEADNAFRLAMEGLDSETVAAAPEAAIWLIEGYTPNDMATGAIASATANPAPPNYPSTTQMGLMHTALGNELPAFFTGEVSAEEALAAVEAAYTVAAQEAGLLE
;
A
#
# COMPACT_ATOMS: atom_id res chain seq x y z
N MET A 1 -34.57 13.00 4.21
CA MET A 1 -34.31 11.77 4.98
C MET A 1 -33.57 10.83 4.03
N PHE A 2 -32.30 11.12 3.79
CA PHE A 2 -31.44 10.37 2.88
C PHE A 2 -30.85 9.19 3.65
N VAL A 3 -31.07 7.99 3.14
CA VAL A 3 -30.54 6.75 3.70
C VAL A 3 -29.04 6.72 3.46
N LYS A 4 -28.24 6.92 4.51
CA LYS A 4 -26.80 6.67 4.52
C LYS A 4 -26.58 5.19 4.19
N ARG A 5 -25.97 4.90 3.03
CA ARG A 5 -25.41 3.57 2.76
C ARG A 5 -24.07 3.50 3.49
N PHE A 6 -24.06 2.88 4.66
CA PHE A 6 -22.83 2.36 5.25
C PHE A 6 -22.40 1.18 4.39
N ALA A 7 -21.38 1.37 3.55
CA ALA A 7 -20.65 0.23 2.99
C ALA A 7 -19.83 -0.37 4.13
N LEU A 8 -20.27 -1.53 4.64
CA LEU A 8 -19.43 -2.34 5.53
C LEU A 8 -18.18 -2.75 4.74
N ALA A 9 -17.00 -2.60 5.35
CA ALA A 9 -15.78 -3.24 4.89
C ALA A 9 -16.02 -4.76 4.81
N GLY A 10 -16.05 -5.31 3.60
CA GLY A 10 -16.28 -6.71 3.30
C GLY A 10 -15.88 -7.00 1.87
N ALA A 11 -15.45 -8.25 1.62
CA ALA A 11 -15.00 -8.74 0.32
C ALA A 11 -15.91 -8.26 -0.81
N VAL A 12 -15.32 -7.61 -1.82
CA VAL A 12 -16.03 -7.18 -3.02
C VAL A 12 -15.81 -8.26 -4.06
N THR A 13 -16.82 -9.11 -4.26
CA THR A 13 -16.90 -9.92 -5.47
C THR A 13 -17.38 -9.00 -6.59
N VAL A 14 -16.51 -8.71 -7.55
CA VAL A 14 -16.91 -7.98 -8.75
C VAL A 14 -17.80 -8.92 -9.56
N ALA A 15 -19.11 -8.82 -9.38
CA ALA A 15 -20.06 -9.49 -10.26
C ALA A 15 -19.92 -8.82 -11.64
N ALA A 16 -19.36 -9.53 -12.60
CA ALA A 16 -19.31 -9.11 -14.00
C ALA A 16 -20.74 -8.83 -14.48
N SER A 17 -21.18 -7.57 -14.39
CA SER A 17 -22.46 -7.17 -14.95
C SER A 17 -22.28 -7.14 -16.46
N ALA A 18 -23.04 -7.97 -17.17
CA ALA A 18 -23.08 -8.05 -18.64
C ALA A 18 -23.71 -6.80 -19.29
N ALA A 19 -23.39 -5.61 -18.79
CA ALA A 19 -23.96 -4.33 -19.18
C ALA A 19 -22.86 -3.32 -19.55
N TYR A 20 -21.90 -3.73 -20.39
CA TYR A 20 -21.01 -2.80 -21.08
C TYR A 20 -20.92 -3.20 -22.56
N ALA A 21 -21.93 -2.78 -23.31
CA ALA A 21 -21.89 -2.72 -24.77
C ALA A 21 -21.66 -1.25 -25.13
N ASP A 22 -20.40 -0.85 -25.23
CA ASP A 22 -19.84 0.12 -26.18
C ASP A 22 -18.38 0.42 -25.77
N GLY A 23 -17.42 -0.30 -26.36
CA GLY A 23 -15.98 0.00 -26.25
C GLY A 23 -15.07 -1.02 -25.55
N GLN A 24 -15.40 -2.31 -25.57
CA GLN A 24 -14.65 -3.40 -24.91
C GLN A 24 -13.13 -3.34 -25.14
N ALA A 25 -12.38 -3.47 -24.03
CA ALA A 25 -11.12 -4.22 -24.03
C ALA A 25 -11.42 -5.61 -24.60
N SER A 26 -10.91 -5.90 -25.79
CA SER A 26 -11.17 -7.16 -26.47
C SER A 26 -10.08 -8.16 -26.08
N CYS A 27 -10.42 -9.15 -25.25
CA CYS A 27 -9.50 -10.24 -25.03
C CYS A 27 -9.40 -11.07 -26.33
N ASP A 28 -8.20 -11.19 -26.88
CA ASP A 28 -7.93 -11.93 -28.13
C ASP A 28 -8.13 -13.46 -27.98
N TRP A 29 -8.44 -13.89 -26.75
CA TRP A 29 -8.63 -15.28 -26.37
C TRP A 29 -9.78 -15.42 -25.36
N GLU A 30 -10.44 -16.59 -25.36
CA GLU A 30 -11.50 -16.92 -24.42
C GLU A 30 -10.96 -17.89 -23.36
N ASN A 31 -10.95 -17.46 -22.10
CA ASN A 31 -10.61 -18.32 -20.99
C ASN A 31 -11.74 -19.31 -20.74
N THR A 32 -11.48 -20.61 -20.91
CA THR A 32 -12.48 -21.67 -20.77
C THR A 32 -12.45 -22.40 -19.43
N THR A 33 -11.46 -22.10 -18.59
CA THR A 33 -11.24 -22.76 -17.29
C THR A 33 -11.35 -21.73 -16.19
N GLU A 34 -12.02 -22.07 -15.08
CA GLU A 34 -12.16 -21.15 -13.96
C GLU A 34 -10.78 -20.81 -13.37
N VAL A 35 -10.53 -19.51 -13.21
CA VAL A 35 -9.36 -18.97 -12.50
C VAL A 35 -9.85 -18.12 -11.35
N THR A 36 -9.37 -18.40 -10.15
CA THR A 36 -9.65 -17.63 -8.93
C THR A 36 -8.44 -16.80 -8.52
N MET A 37 -8.71 -15.62 -7.98
CA MET A 37 -7.68 -14.69 -7.50
C MET A 37 -8.01 -14.14 -6.12
N LEU A 38 -6.99 -13.91 -5.30
CA LEU A 38 -7.09 -13.16 -4.06
C LEU A 38 -6.07 -12.03 -4.01
N SER A 39 -6.52 -10.79 -3.80
CA SER A 39 -5.66 -9.61 -3.66
C SER A 39 -6.22 -8.57 -2.71
N ALA A 40 -5.45 -7.50 -2.48
CA ALA A 40 -5.94 -6.31 -1.79
C ALA A 40 -7.10 -5.64 -2.54
N ALA A 41 -7.98 -4.96 -1.80
CA ALA A 41 -9.10 -4.20 -2.37
C ALA A 41 -8.75 -2.71 -2.55
N PHE A 42 -8.28 -2.32 -3.73
CA PHE A 42 -8.14 -0.92 -4.13
C PHE A 42 -8.24 -0.77 -5.66
N GLU A 43 -8.31 0.47 -6.14
CA GLU A 43 -8.65 0.80 -7.54
C GLU A 43 -7.76 0.11 -8.58
N ALA A 44 -6.45 0.02 -8.37
CA ALA A 44 -5.57 -0.66 -9.32
C ALA A 44 -5.90 -2.15 -9.45
N TRP A 45 -6.14 -2.85 -8.33
CA TRP A 45 -6.54 -4.26 -8.38
C TRP A 45 -7.94 -4.45 -8.97
N MET A 46 -8.84 -3.46 -8.83
CA MET A 46 -10.12 -3.47 -9.55
C MET A 46 -9.90 -3.37 -11.06
N ALA A 47 -9.08 -2.42 -11.53
CA ALA A 47 -8.78 -2.25 -12.94
C ALA A 47 -8.11 -3.50 -13.55
N VAL A 48 -7.10 -4.05 -12.89
CA VAL A 48 -6.42 -5.28 -13.32
C VAL A 48 -7.39 -6.46 -13.35
N SER A 49 -8.25 -6.59 -12.33
CA SER A 49 -9.26 -7.67 -12.30
C SER A 49 -10.31 -7.52 -13.39
N GLU A 50 -10.68 -6.30 -13.76
CA GLU A 50 -11.61 -6.01 -14.86
C GLU A 50 -10.99 -6.36 -16.22
N GLY A 51 -9.70 -6.05 -16.43
CA GLY A 51 -8.95 -6.49 -17.60
C GLY A 51 -8.94 -8.01 -17.74
N MET A 52 -8.59 -8.73 -16.66
CA MET A 52 -8.67 -10.20 -16.63
C MET A 52 -10.10 -10.72 -16.89
N ALA A 53 -11.12 -10.08 -16.30
CA ALA A 53 -12.51 -10.52 -16.43
C ALA A 53 -13.05 -10.42 -17.86
N ALA A 54 -12.46 -9.58 -18.71
CA ALA A 54 -12.83 -9.45 -20.12
C ALA A 54 -12.64 -10.77 -20.91
N CYS A 55 -11.76 -11.66 -20.45
CA CYS A 55 -11.50 -12.97 -21.06
C CYS A 55 -12.46 -14.08 -20.62
N GLY A 56 -13.32 -13.85 -19.61
CA GLY A 56 -14.28 -14.81 -19.08
C GLY A 56 -13.70 -15.82 -18.07
N ASN A 57 -14.59 -16.60 -17.44
CA ASN A 57 -14.28 -17.64 -16.43
C ASN A 57 -13.26 -17.21 -15.35
N PHE A 58 -13.40 -15.98 -14.85
CA PHE A 58 -12.54 -15.40 -13.84
C PHE A 58 -13.35 -14.98 -12.61
N SER A 59 -12.84 -15.31 -11.42
CA SER A 59 -13.50 -15.10 -10.13
C SER A 59 -12.55 -14.40 -9.15
N PRO A 60 -12.46 -13.06 -9.17
CA PRO A 60 -11.61 -12.31 -8.23
C PRO A 60 -12.27 -12.13 -6.85
N GLU A 61 -11.49 -12.34 -5.79
CA GLU A 61 -11.77 -11.90 -4.41
C GLU A 61 -10.85 -10.72 -4.07
N LEU A 62 -11.43 -9.52 -3.99
CA LEU A 62 -10.74 -8.31 -3.51
C LEU A 62 -11.09 -8.09 -2.04
N ASP A 63 -10.10 -8.18 -1.15
CA ASP A 63 -10.32 -8.09 0.30
C ASP A 63 -9.25 -7.22 1.00
N GLN A 64 -9.66 -6.41 1.99
CA GLN A 64 -8.74 -5.66 2.84
C GLN A 64 -7.94 -6.54 3.80
N GLU A 65 -8.47 -7.71 4.14
CA GLU A 65 -7.85 -8.69 5.02
C GLU A 65 -7.16 -9.83 4.25
N PHE A 66 -6.97 -9.68 2.93
CA PHE A 66 -6.36 -10.69 2.06
C PHE A 66 -5.05 -11.26 2.63
N ARG A 67 -4.21 -10.39 3.23
CA ARG A 67 -2.91 -10.74 3.83
C ARG A 67 -3.01 -11.82 4.91
N THR A 68 -4.14 -11.92 5.60
CA THR A 68 -4.38 -12.92 6.65
C THR A 68 -4.87 -14.26 6.09
N LYS A 69 -5.46 -14.24 4.89
CA LYS A 69 -6.07 -15.41 4.23
C LYS A 69 -5.14 -16.05 3.20
N GLN A 70 -4.34 -15.24 2.51
CA GLN A 70 -3.57 -15.62 1.34
C GLN A 70 -2.60 -16.78 1.62
N PRO A 71 -1.82 -16.80 2.72
CA PRO A 71 -0.91 -17.92 2.99
C PRO A 71 -1.62 -19.27 3.08
N GLU A 72 -2.73 -19.36 3.84
CA GLU A 72 -3.49 -20.60 3.97
C GLU A 72 -4.19 -20.99 2.66
N GLY A 73 -4.71 -20.01 1.91
CA GLY A 73 -5.32 -20.25 0.60
C GLY A 73 -4.33 -20.81 -0.42
N PHE A 74 -3.09 -20.32 -0.41
CA PHE A 74 -2.01 -20.80 -1.26
C PHE A 74 -1.45 -22.15 -0.82
N ALA A 75 -1.44 -22.44 0.48
CA ALA A 75 -0.96 -23.70 1.05
C ALA A 75 -1.92 -24.89 0.84
N ALA A 76 -3.19 -24.66 0.46
CA ALA A 76 -4.12 -25.73 0.10
C ALA A 76 -3.62 -26.58 -1.08
N ASP A 77 -4.13 -27.82 -1.19
CA ASP A 77 -3.75 -28.78 -2.24
C ASP A 77 -5.00 -29.43 -2.88
N PRO A 78 -5.38 -29.02 -4.11
CA PRO A 78 -4.80 -27.91 -4.87
C PRO A 78 -5.07 -26.55 -4.20
N SER A 79 -4.29 -25.53 -4.58
CA SER A 79 -4.47 -24.17 -4.05
C SER A 79 -5.90 -23.65 -4.26
N LEU A 80 -6.40 -22.86 -3.30
CA LEU A 80 -7.73 -22.22 -3.42
C LEU A 80 -7.74 -21.07 -4.46
N TYR A 81 -6.57 -20.51 -4.74
CA TYR A 81 -6.39 -19.39 -5.68
C TYR A 81 -5.25 -19.69 -6.65
N GLN A 82 -5.49 -19.58 -7.95
CA GLN A 82 -4.40 -19.73 -8.94
C GLN A 82 -3.53 -18.47 -8.99
N ILE A 83 -4.14 -17.29 -8.84
CA ILE A 83 -3.46 -15.98 -8.89
C ILE A 83 -3.51 -15.31 -7.51
N GLY A 84 -2.39 -14.72 -7.10
CA GLY A 84 -2.31 -13.93 -5.88
C GLY A 84 -1.85 -12.52 -6.21
N GLY A 85 -2.57 -11.51 -5.73
CA GLY A 85 -2.04 -10.15 -5.67
C GLY A 85 -1.19 -10.00 -4.42
N VAL A 86 0.06 -9.58 -4.58
CA VAL A 86 1.02 -9.42 -3.49
C VAL A 86 1.68 -8.05 -3.53
N SER A 87 2.30 -7.67 -2.42
CA SER A 87 3.26 -6.59 -2.32
C SER A 87 4.55 -7.05 -1.65
N ASN A 88 5.53 -6.16 -1.46
CA ASN A 88 6.78 -6.44 -0.76
C ASN A 88 6.58 -7.24 0.55
N GLY A 89 5.56 -6.91 1.33
CA GLY A 89 5.32 -7.52 2.63
C GLY A 89 4.56 -8.84 2.58
N THR A 90 3.75 -9.07 1.54
CA THR A 90 2.88 -10.26 1.47
C THR A 90 3.42 -11.37 0.59
N ILE A 91 4.45 -11.10 -0.22
CA ILE A 91 5.16 -12.15 -0.96
C ILE A 91 5.99 -13.06 -0.02
N THR A 92 6.57 -12.50 1.05
CA THR A 92 7.51 -13.21 1.94
C THR A 92 6.92 -14.48 2.57
N PRO A 93 5.70 -14.47 3.15
CA PRO A 93 5.11 -15.70 3.69
C PRO A 93 4.92 -16.81 2.65
N LEU A 94 4.59 -16.45 1.41
CA LEU A 94 4.38 -17.41 0.32
C LEU A 94 5.70 -18.03 -0.14
N LEU A 95 6.77 -17.24 -0.22
CA LEU A 95 8.13 -17.72 -0.50
C LEU A 95 8.61 -18.68 0.59
N ASN A 96 8.46 -18.28 1.86
CA ASN A 96 8.88 -19.09 3.00
C ASN A 96 8.16 -20.45 3.06
N GLN A 97 6.89 -20.49 2.62
CA GLN A 97 6.10 -21.73 2.56
C GLN A 97 6.32 -22.52 1.26
N GLY A 98 7.00 -21.95 0.27
CA GLY A 98 7.18 -22.56 -1.05
C GLY A 98 5.88 -22.73 -1.83
N THR A 99 4.89 -21.85 -1.61
CA THR A 99 3.54 -21.99 -2.17
C THR A 99 3.33 -21.20 -3.46
N ILE A 100 4.36 -20.49 -3.95
CA ILE A 100 4.38 -19.80 -5.24
C ILE A 100 5.52 -20.33 -6.10
N ARG A 101 5.32 -20.32 -7.43
CA ARG A 101 6.26 -20.86 -8.40
C ARG A 101 7.10 -19.78 -9.09
N PRO A 102 8.32 -20.12 -9.56
CA PRO A 102 9.03 -19.31 -10.54
C PRO A 102 8.17 -19.08 -11.80
N LEU A 103 8.28 -17.88 -12.36
CA LEU A 103 7.49 -17.41 -13.49
C LEU A 103 8.27 -17.38 -14.80
N ASP A 104 9.57 -17.70 -14.80
CA ASP A 104 10.46 -17.50 -15.97
C ASP A 104 9.98 -18.24 -17.23
N ASP A 105 9.54 -19.49 -17.10
CA ASP A 105 8.99 -20.27 -18.22
C ASP A 105 7.63 -19.71 -18.71
N LEU A 106 6.80 -19.22 -17.78
CA LEU A 106 5.49 -18.62 -18.10
C LEU A 106 5.66 -17.25 -18.79
N ILE A 107 6.62 -16.45 -18.33
CA ILE A 107 7.02 -15.18 -18.94
C ILE A 107 7.58 -15.42 -20.34
N ALA A 108 8.41 -16.45 -20.52
CA ALA A 108 8.94 -16.79 -21.84
C ALA A 108 7.83 -17.19 -22.84
N ALA A 109 6.73 -17.75 -22.35
CA ALA A 109 5.59 -18.16 -23.17
C ALA A 109 4.60 -17.02 -23.47
N HIS A 110 4.28 -16.17 -22.49
CA HIS A 110 3.16 -15.20 -22.58
C HIS A 110 3.52 -13.75 -22.19
N GLY A 111 4.72 -13.50 -21.66
CA GLY A 111 5.11 -12.21 -21.09
C GLY A 111 5.83 -11.27 -22.05
N GLU A 112 5.56 -11.33 -23.36
CA GLU A 112 6.34 -10.59 -24.37
C GLU A 112 6.31 -9.06 -24.23
N HIS A 113 5.25 -8.52 -23.62
CA HIS A 113 5.07 -7.08 -23.37
C HIS A 113 5.65 -6.63 -22.01
N LEU A 114 6.07 -7.56 -21.15
CA LEU A 114 6.61 -7.22 -19.84
C LEU A 114 7.99 -6.56 -19.96
N THR A 115 8.23 -5.56 -19.12
CA THR A 115 9.51 -4.85 -19.07
C THR A 115 10.36 -5.30 -17.86
N PRO A 116 11.70 -5.13 -17.89
CA PRO A 116 12.56 -5.59 -16.79
C PRO A 116 12.23 -5.02 -15.41
N ASN A 117 11.67 -3.80 -15.33
CA ASN A 117 11.25 -3.16 -14.08
C ASN A 117 9.99 -3.79 -13.45
N GLN A 118 9.29 -4.67 -14.17
CA GLN A 118 8.18 -5.45 -13.63
C GLN A 118 8.64 -6.79 -13.03
N LEU A 119 9.84 -7.27 -13.34
CA LEU A 119 10.27 -8.61 -12.97
C LEU A 119 10.90 -8.63 -11.58
N ILE A 120 10.19 -9.18 -10.60
CA ILE A 120 10.68 -9.29 -9.23
C ILE A 120 11.55 -10.54 -9.09
N GLN A 121 12.87 -10.32 -9.07
CA GLN A 121 13.90 -11.34 -9.01
C GLN A 121 14.22 -11.71 -7.55
N ILE A 122 14.12 -12.99 -7.21
CA ILE A 122 14.45 -13.53 -5.88
C ILE A 122 15.25 -14.82 -6.09
N ASP A 123 16.44 -14.90 -5.49
CA ASP A 123 17.36 -16.04 -5.61
C ASP A 123 17.70 -16.46 -7.06
N GLY A 124 17.55 -15.54 -8.02
CA GLY A 124 17.87 -15.74 -9.44
C GLY A 124 16.69 -16.15 -10.31
N ASP A 125 15.50 -16.33 -9.72
CA ASP A 125 14.24 -16.65 -10.40
C ASP A 125 13.29 -15.45 -10.35
N THR A 126 12.43 -15.32 -11.37
CA THR A 126 11.35 -14.33 -11.36
C THR A 126 10.18 -14.86 -10.53
N MET A 127 9.94 -14.31 -9.34
CA MET A 127 8.90 -14.82 -8.43
C MET A 127 7.58 -14.05 -8.48
N ALA A 128 7.58 -12.82 -9.03
CA ALA A 128 6.38 -12.02 -9.23
C ALA A 128 6.52 -11.09 -10.44
N VAL A 129 5.37 -10.68 -10.99
CA VAL A 129 5.29 -9.62 -12.00
C VAL A 129 4.61 -8.40 -11.37
N ALA A 130 5.37 -7.35 -11.14
CA ALA A 130 4.89 -6.09 -10.59
C ALA A 130 4.03 -5.32 -11.61
N MET A 131 2.90 -4.79 -11.16
CA MET A 131 1.97 -3.98 -11.96
C MET A 131 2.14 -2.48 -11.67
N MET A 132 2.57 -2.13 -10.46
CA MET A 132 2.66 -0.73 -10.02
C MET A 132 3.74 -0.52 -8.96
N VAL A 133 4.12 0.74 -8.77
CA VAL A 133 4.83 1.21 -7.58
C VAL A 133 3.89 2.01 -6.69
N ASN A 134 4.16 1.99 -5.38
CA ASN A 134 3.43 2.77 -4.41
C ASN A 134 4.39 3.36 -3.37
N THR A 135 4.05 4.54 -2.88
CA THR A 135 4.75 5.16 -1.77
C THR A 135 3.82 6.19 -1.15
N GLN A 136 3.95 6.42 0.15
CA GLN A 136 3.27 7.55 0.77
C GLN A 136 3.99 8.84 0.38
N HIS A 137 3.21 9.89 0.13
CA HIS A 137 3.70 11.23 -0.19
C HIS A 137 2.71 12.29 0.31
N LEU A 138 3.15 13.55 0.38
CA LEU A 138 2.31 14.62 0.89
C LEU A 138 1.24 14.99 -0.15
N MET A 139 -0.02 14.76 0.19
CA MET A 139 -1.17 15.34 -0.49
C MET A 139 -1.66 16.53 0.34
N PHE A 140 -2.03 17.62 -0.32
CA PHE A 140 -2.49 18.83 0.37
C PHE A 140 -3.49 19.65 -0.45
N ARG A 141 -4.34 20.40 0.24
CA ARG A 141 -5.26 21.39 -0.33
C ARG A 141 -4.49 22.65 -0.71
N GLU A 142 -4.16 22.78 -1.99
CA GLU A 142 -3.36 23.91 -2.52
C GLU A 142 -4.06 25.24 -2.29
N ASP A 143 -5.39 25.28 -2.41
CA ASP A 143 -6.20 26.45 -2.15
C ASP A 143 -6.10 26.91 -0.69
N ILE A 144 -6.14 25.97 0.27
CA ILE A 144 -6.01 26.30 1.70
C ILE A 144 -4.62 26.84 2.02
N LEU A 145 -3.56 26.19 1.53
CA LEU A 145 -2.19 26.67 1.75
C LEU A 145 -2.00 28.06 1.14
N SER A 146 -2.48 28.27 -0.08
CA SER A 146 -2.38 29.56 -0.78
C SER A 146 -3.12 30.69 -0.06
N ASP A 147 -4.37 30.45 0.35
CA ASP A 147 -5.21 31.44 1.04
C ASP A 147 -4.63 31.85 2.40
N LEU A 148 -3.97 30.92 3.09
CA LEU A 148 -3.30 31.16 4.37
C LEU A 148 -1.85 31.63 4.23
N GLY A 149 -1.31 31.66 3.01
CA GLY A 149 0.09 32.04 2.74
C GLY A 149 1.11 31.05 3.32
N ILE A 150 0.77 29.77 3.36
CA ILE A 150 1.61 28.67 3.81
C ILE A 150 2.37 28.10 2.61
N ASP A 151 3.70 28.05 2.71
CA ASP A 151 4.53 27.36 1.73
C ASP A 151 4.32 25.83 1.80
N VAL A 152 4.52 25.13 0.68
CA VAL A 152 4.38 23.65 0.64
C VAL A 152 5.37 23.01 1.61
N PRO A 153 4.92 22.27 2.65
CA PRO A 153 5.81 21.65 3.63
C PRO A 153 6.74 20.61 3.01
N THR A 154 8.01 20.65 3.42
CA THR A 154 9.06 19.71 2.99
C THR A 154 9.58 18.85 4.15
N THR A 155 9.31 19.25 5.38
CA THR A 155 9.66 18.50 6.60
C THR A 155 8.43 18.25 7.47
N TRP A 156 8.49 17.24 8.32
CA TRP A 156 7.40 16.97 9.26
C TRP A 156 7.19 18.12 10.26
N GLU A 157 8.24 18.84 10.65
CA GLU A 157 8.10 20.05 11.48
C GLU A 157 7.33 21.16 10.76
N GLU A 158 7.55 21.34 9.45
CA GLU A 158 6.77 22.28 8.63
C GLU A 158 5.32 21.81 8.47
N VAL A 159 5.08 20.50 8.39
CA VAL A 159 3.71 19.94 8.36
C VAL A 159 2.97 20.27 9.65
N LEU A 160 3.60 20.13 10.83
CA LEU A 160 2.97 20.47 12.11
C LEU A 160 2.71 21.99 12.22
N ALA A 161 3.64 22.83 11.76
CA ALA A 161 3.44 24.29 11.76
C ALA A 161 2.30 24.72 10.81
N ALA A 162 2.21 24.09 9.63
CA ALA A 162 1.10 24.30 8.70
C ALA A 162 -0.22 23.83 9.31
N ALA A 163 -0.22 22.67 9.97
CA ALA A 163 -1.39 22.10 10.64
C ALA A 163 -1.91 23.02 11.76
N GLU A 164 -1.02 23.58 12.58
CA GLU A 164 -1.37 24.57 13.61
C GLU A 164 -2.05 25.79 12.99
N THR A 165 -1.46 26.37 11.95
CA THR A 165 -2.01 27.55 11.25
C THR A 165 -3.39 27.25 10.65
N ILE A 166 -3.57 26.08 10.04
CA ILE A 166 -4.85 25.64 9.48
C ILE A 166 -5.90 25.44 10.59
N GLN A 167 -5.49 24.88 11.74
CA GLN A 167 -6.37 24.67 12.89
C GLN A 167 -6.87 26.00 13.44
N GLU A 168 -5.98 26.98 13.61
CA GLU A 168 -6.33 28.33 14.08
C GLU A 168 -7.29 29.05 13.12
N ALA A 169 -7.13 28.82 11.81
CA ALA A 169 -8.02 29.37 10.80
C ALA A 169 -9.42 28.72 10.80
N GLY A 170 -9.53 27.46 11.25
CA GLY A 170 -10.80 26.74 11.37
C GLY A 170 -11.48 26.48 10.02
N VAL A 171 -10.70 26.28 8.96
CA VAL A 171 -11.19 26.10 7.57
C VAL A 171 -11.53 24.65 7.22
N VAL A 172 -11.08 23.70 8.04
CA VAL A 172 -11.37 22.25 7.97
C VAL A 172 -11.63 21.72 9.37
N ASP A 173 -12.21 20.53 9.47
CA ASP A 173 -12.48 19.88 10.77
C ASP A 173 -11.17 19.44 11.45
N TYR A 174 -10.26 18.84 10.67
CA TYR A 174 -8.96 18.37 11.15
C TYR A 174 -7.88 18.77 10.14
N PRO A 175 -6.80 19.47 10.53
CA PRO A 175 -5.77 19.84 9.56
C PRO A 175 -5.08 18.64 8.89
N LEU A 176 -4.89 17.54 9.62
CA LEU A 176 -4.17 16.34 9.18
C LEU A 176 -5.07 15.10 9.14
N GLY A 177 -4.89 14.28 8.10
CA GLY A 177 -5.27 12.87 8.10
C GLY A 177 -4.03 11.96 8.11
N ALA A 178 -4.14 10.79 8.74
CA ALA A 178 -3.08 9.77 8.71
C ALA A 178 -3.65 8.36 8.91
N THR A 179 -2.92 7.34 8.45
CA THR A 179 -3.37 5.94 8.50
C THR A 179 -3.01 5.28 9.84
N MET A 180 -3.64 5.76 10.92
CA MET A 180 -3.29 5.37 12.29
C MET A 180 -4.07 4.15 12.82
N LYS A 181 -4.85 3.46 12.00
CA LYS A 181 -5.60 2.26 12.41
C LYS A 181 -4.68 1.23 13.06
N SER A 182 -5.02 0.80 14.28
CA SER A 182 -4.27 -0.20 15.03
C SER A 182 -3.98 -1.46 14.20
N GLY A 183 -2.81 -2.07 14.42
CA GLY A 183 -2.29 -3.14 13.57
C GLY A 183 -1.43 -2.58 12.43
N TRP A 184 -1.66 -3.06 11.22
CA TRP A 184 -0.76 -2.85 10.08
C TRP A 184 -0.57 -1.37 9.69
N ASN A 185 -1.63 -0.56 9.68
CA ASN A 185 -1.51 0.84 9.24
C ASN A 185 -0.63 1.64 10.23
N LEU A 186 -0.93 1.55 11.53
CA LEU A 186 -0.12 2.21 12.57
C LEU A 186 1.35 1.76 12.54
N ALA A 187 1.60 0.46 12.39
CA ALA A 187 2.95 -0.07 12.26
C ALA A 187 3.67 0.51 11.03
N GLN A 188 2.96 0.67 9.92
CA GLN A 188 3.53 1.21 8.69
C GLN A 188 3.88 2.70 8.79
N GLU A 189 3.06 3.50 9.48
CA GLU A 189 3.40 4.90 9.78
C GLU A 189 4.67 4.98 10.65
N PHE A 190 4.81 4.08 11.64
CA PHE A 190 6.04 3.98 12.43
C PHE A 190 7.24 3.55 11.57
N VAL A 191 7.09 2.53 10.71
CA VAL A 191 8.15 2.06 9.79
C VAL A 191 8.68 3.21 8.93
N ASN A 192 7.78 4.02 8.37
CA ASN A 192 8.13 5.17 7.55
C ASN A 192 8.86 6.24 8.36
N MET A 193 8.35 6.58 9.55
CA MET A 193 8.94 7.62 10.39
C MET A 193 10.29 7.19 10.98
N PHE A 194 10.38 5.97 11.50
CA PHE A 194 11.60 5.38 12.05
C PHE A 194 12.72 5.30 11.00
N GLY A 195 12.40 4.83 9.79
CA GLY A 195 13.33 4.86 8.66
C GLY A 195 13.74 6.28 8.27
N GLY A 196 12.82 7.24 8.32
CA GLY A 196 13.10 8.66 8.11
C GLY A 196 14.07 9.25 9.14
N PHE A 197 14.03 8.78 10.39
CA PHE A 197 15.00 9.09 11.44
C PHE A 197 16.31 8.27 11.34
N GLY A 198 16.47 7.47 10.28
CA GLY A 198 17.68 6.66 10.04
C GLY A 198 17.77 5.42 10.92
N GLY A 199 16.64 4.92 11.43
CA GLY A 199 16.57 3.72 12.25
C GLY A 199 16.72 2.42 11.44
N ASP A 200 17.41 1.45 12.04
CA ASP A 200 17.54 0.09 11.53
C ASP A 200 16.73 -0.87 12.42
N PHE A 201 15.81 -1.65 11.83
CA PHE A 201 14.82 -2.43 12.59
C PHE A 201 15.43 -3.58 13.39
N VAL A 202 16.48 -4.21 12.86
CA VAL A 202 17.14 -5.38 13.45
C VAL A 202 18.66 -5.23 13.31
N ASN A 203 19.40 -5.76 14.28
CA ASN A 203 20.85 -5.85 14.23
C ASN A 203 21.29 -7.00 13.30
N ASP A 204 22.59 -7.05 12.98
CA ASP A 204 23.21 -8.11 12.15
C ASP A 204 22.98 -9.54 12.68
N ASP A 205 22.72 -9.68 13.98
CA ASP A 205 22.42 -10.96 14.65
C ASP A 205 20.92 -11.27 14.77
N ASN A 206 20.08 -10.55 14.02
CA ASN A 206 18.61 -10.60 14.03
C ASN A 206 17.94 -10.12 15.33
N THR A 207 18.67 -9.62 16.33
CA THR A 207 18.04 -9.03 17.53
C THR A 207 17.34 -7.71 17.16
N PRO A 208 16.21 -7.37 17.83
CA PRO A 208 15.49 -6.14 17.51
C PRO A 208 16.30 -4.90 17.90
N ASN A 209 16.07 -3.79 17.19
CA ASN A 209 16.78 -2.52 17.42
C ASN A 209 15.84 -1.31 17.22
N VAL A 210 14.62 -1.37 17.73
CA VAL A 210 13.64 -0.26 17.60
C VAL A 210 13.55 0.59 18.86
N ASN A 211 13.98 0.08 20.02
CA ASN A 211 14.00 0.81 21.28
C ASN A 211 15.29 1.64 21.44
N ASN A 212 15.42 2.67 20.60
CA ASN A 212 16.55 3.58 20.59
C ASN A 212 16.09 5.02 20.32
N GLU A 213 17.06 5.95 20.16
CA GLU A 213 16.77 7.37 19.94
C GLU A 213 15.90 7.62 18.70
N ALA A 214 16.11 6.90 17.60
CA ALA A 214 15.30 7.01 16.40
C ALA A 214 13.86 6.51 16.61
N GLY A 215 13.69 5.42 17.38
CA GLY A 215 12.37 4.92 17.75
C GLY A 215 11.57 5.90 18.60
N LEU A 216 12.24 6.51 19.58
CA LEU A 216 11.62 7.54 20.43
C LEU A 216 11.28 8.80 19.63
N ALA A 217 12.16 9.25 18.73
CA ALA A 217 11.89 10.38 17.85
C ALA A 217 10.71 10.11 16.90
N ALA A 218 10.60 8.89 16.39
CA ALA A 218 9.47 8.48 15.56
C ALA A 218 8.14 8.54 16.32
N LEU A 219 8.09 7.97 17.53
CA LEU A 219 6.89 8.03 18.38
C LEU A 219 6.53 9.46 18.80
N ASP A 220 7.51 10.30 19.12
CA ASP A 220 7.29 11.71 19.46
C ASP A 220 6.65 12.47 18.28
N MET A 221 7.23 12.36 17.09
CA MET A 221 6.69 13.02 15.89
C MET A 221 5.27 12.54 15.58
N MET A 222 5.05 11.22 15.60
CA MET A 222 3.72 10.65 15.36
C MET A 222 2.70 11.13 16.40
N MET A 223 3.06 11.15 17.69
CA MET A 223 2.18 11.62 18.77
C MET A 223 1.81 13.09 18.60
N ARG A 224 2.79 13.96 18.29
CA ARG A 224 2.56 15.39 18.04
C ARG A 224 1.62 15.61 16.84
N ALA A 225 1.74 14.79 15.80
CA ALA A 225 0.84 14.87 14.65
C ALA A 225 -0.62 14.56 15.02
N THR A 226 -0.87 13.71 16.03
CA THR A 226 -2.24 13.35 16.44
C THR A 226 -3.05 14.53 16.98
N GLU A 227 -2.41 15.60 17.45
CA GLU A 227 -3.10 16.83 17.92
C GLU A 227 -3.92 17.53 16.82
N TYR A 228 -3.59 17.24 15.55
CA TYR A 228 -4.22 17.85 14.38
C TYR A 228 -5.07 16.85 13.58
N MET A 229 -5.30 15.65 14.11
CA MET A 229 -6.09 14.60 13.48
C MET A 229 -7.49 14.49 14.07
N ASP A 230 -8.33 13.69 13.41
CA ASP A 230 -9.55 13.16 14.03
C ASP A 230 -9.20 12.43 15.34
N PRO A 231 -9.83 12.75 16.49
CA PRO A 231 -9.57 12.08 17.76
C PRO A 231 -9.78 10.55 17.72
N GLU A 232 -10.56 10.03 16.77
CA GLU A 232 -10.72 8.59 16.53
C GLU A 232 -9.66 8.02 15.56
N TYR A 233 -8.48 8.63 15.47
CA TYR A 233 -7.42 8.25 14.52
C TYR A 233 -7.01 6.76 14.57
N LEU A 234 -7.16 6.06 15.72
CA LEU A 234 -6.85 4.63 15.83
C LEU A 234 -7.80 3.69 15.06
N VAL A 235 -8.83 4.21 14.40
CA VAL A 235 -9.64 3.47 13.42
C VAL A 235 -9.42 3.93 11.98
N SER A 236 -8.57 4.93 11.77
CA SER A 236 -8.30 5.57 10.48
C SER A 236 -7.39 4.71 9.59
N ASP A 237 -7.97 3.99 8.63
CA ASP A 237 -7.20 3.38 7.54
C ASP A 237 -7.12 4.30 6.31
N SER A 238 -6.36 3.87 5.30
CA SER A 238 -6.20 4.63 4.06
C SER A 238 -7.52 4.97 3.35
N THR A 239 -8.57 4.15 3.48
CA THR A 239 -9.88 4.44 2.90
C THR A 239 -10.59 5.54 3.68
N TYR A 240 -10.49 5.52 5.01
CA TYR A 240 -11.00 6.58 5.85
C TYR A 240 -10.35 7.94 5.52
N VAL A 241 -9.01 7.99 5.45
CA VAL A 241 -8.28 9.23 5.11
C VAL A 241 -8.63 9.73 3.71
N GLN A 242 -8.72 8.84 2.72
CA GLN A 242 -9.20 9.16 1.37
C GLN A 242 -10.57 9.84 1.43
N GLN A 243 -11.51 9.26 2.17
CA GLN A 243 -12.87 9.81 2.31
C GLN A 243 -12.90 11.15 3.04
N GLN A 244 -12.06 11.36 4.05
CA GLN A 244 -11.91 12.65 4.72
C GLN A 244 -11.47 13.74 3.73
N PHE A 245 -10.47 13.43 2.91
CA PHE A 245 -9.99 14.34 1.87
C PHE A 245 -11.07 14.66 0.82
N GLN A 246 -11.73 13.63 0.28
CA GLN A 246 -12.82 13.79 -0.69
C GLN A 246 -13.96 14.66 -0.14
N GLN A 247 -14.25 14.55 1.16
CA GLN A 247 -15.28 15.36 1.83
C GLN A 247 -14.78 16.76 2.26
N GLY A 248 -13.51 17.07 2.03
CA GLY A 248 -12.91 18.35 2.41
C GLY A 248 -12.78 18.55 3.92
N THR A 249 -12.79 17.48 4.71
CA THR A 249 -12.68 17.57 6.18
C THR A 249 -11.23 17.63 6.67
N ILE A 250 -10.27 17.31 5.80
CA ILE A 250 -8.84 17.47 6.03
C ILE A 250 -8.15 18.33 4.98
N ALA A 251 -7.02 18.94 5.37
CA ALA A 251 -6.21 19.79 4.49
C ALA A 251 -4.95 19.11 3.99
N MET A 252 -4.31 18.24 4.78
CA MET A 252 -3.08 17.54 4.41
C MET A 252 -3.10 16.08 4.88
N ALA A 253 -2.44 15.19 4.15
CA ALA A 253 -2.05 13.87 4.63
C ALA A 253 -0.81 13.36 3.90
N ASN A 254 0.05 12.61 4.60
CA ASN A 254 1.04 11.76 3.95
C ASN A 254 0.37 10.43 3.61
N LEU A 255 -0.04 10.25 2.35
CA LEU A 255 -0.95 9.17 1.95
C LEU A 255 -0.41 8.38 0.75
N TRP A 256 -0.83 7.13 0.64
CA TRP A 256 -0.48 6.24 -0.47
C TRP A 256 -0.86 6.84 -1.82
N ALA A 257 0.06 6.75 -2.78
CA ALA A 257 -0.18 7.26 -4.12
C ALA A 257 -1.39 6.64 -4.83
N SER A 258 -1.68 5.37 -4.53
CA SER A 258 -2.90 4.69 -5.01
C SER A 258 -4.22 5.29 -4.51
N ARG A 259 -4.19 6.31 -3.64
CA ARG A 259 -5.38 7.06 -3.17
C ARG A 259 -5.57 8.40 -3.89
N GLY A 260 -4.59 8.83 -4.69
CA GLY A 260 -4.60 10.14 -5.33
C GLY A 260 -5.69 10.29 -6.39
N GLY A 261 -5.90 9.27 -7.23
CA GLY A 261 -6.91 9.29 -8.30
C GLY A 261 -8.33 9.58 -7.79
N ALA A 262 -8.68 9.03 -6.62
CA ALA A 262 -9.97 9.25 -5.99
C ALA A 262 -10.29 10.73 -5.67
N MET A 263 -9.27 11.61 -5.60
CA MET A 263 -9.50 13.05 -5.39
C MET A 263 -10.13 13.73 -6.60
N ASN A 264 -9.97 13.15 -7.79
CA ASN A 264 -10.46 13.68 -9.06
C ASN A 264 -11.82 13.09 -9.49
N ASP A 265 -12.40 12.19 -8.70
CA ASP A 265 -13.72 11.64 -8.99
C ASP A 265 -14.83 12.66 -8.67
N GLU A 266 -15.39 13.29 -9.69
CA GLU A 266 -16.48 14.27 -9.55
C GLU A 266 -17.75 13.72 -8.89
N ALA A 267 -17.96 12.39 -8.88
CA ALA A 267 -19.13 11.78 -8.25
C ALA A 267 -19.00 11.69 -6.73
N GLU A 268 -17.78 11.54 -6.22
CA GLU A 268 -17.49 11.24 -4.81
C GLU A 268 -16.68 12.33 -4.10
N SER A 269 -15.95 13.17 -4.84
CA SER A 269 -15.03 14.19 -4.31
C SER A 269 -15.59 15.62 -4.41
N GLN A 270 -15.51 16.36 -3.31
CA GLN A 270 -15.85 17.78 -3.22
C GLN A 270 -14.63 18.69 -3.43
N VAL A 271 -13.44 18.10 -3.60
CA VAL A 271 -12.15 18.81 -3.69
C VAL A 271 -11.46 18.61 -5.04
N VAL A 272 -12.22 18.22 -6.07
CA VAL A 272 -11.71 18.04 -7.43
C VAL A 272 -10.97 19.30 -7.91
N GLY A 273 -9.73 19.12 -8.34
CA GLY A 273 -8.86 20.21 -8.81
C GLY A 273 -8.33 21.15 -7.71
N LEU A 274 -8.52 20.81 -6.43
CA LEU A 274 -8.00 21.60 -5.29
C LEU A 274 -6.86 20.90 -4.55
N VAL A 275 -6.60 19.63 -4.87
CA VAL A 275 -5.54 18.83 -4.24
C VAL A 275 -4.30 18.83 -5.13
N ALA A 276 -3.16 19.10 -4.52
CA ALA A 276 -1.84 18.96 -5.12
C ALA A 276 -1.00 17.95 -4.32
N SER A 277 0.12 17.52 -4.90
CA SER A 277 1.03 16.55 -4.29
C SER A 277 2.48 17.05 -4.25
N ALA A 278 3.21 16.65 -3.21
CA ALA A 278 4.64 16.87 -3.03
C ALA A 278 5.29 15.59 -2.47
N ALA A 279 6.62 15.54 -2.43
CA ALA A 279 7.34 14.42 -1.81
C ALA A 279 6.89 14.21 -0.35
N ALA A 280 7.03 12.99 0.14
CA ALA A 280 6.86 12.71 1.57
C ALA A 280 7.78 13.63 2.38
N PRO A 281 7.30 14.23 3.48
CA PRO A 281 8.10 15.14 4.27
C PRO A 281 9.33 14.42 4.86
N LEU A 282 10.43 15.13 4.96
CA LEU A 282 11.63 14.64 5.65
C LEU A 282 11.36 14.60 7.16
N ALA A 283 11.77 13.52 7.82
CA ALA A 283 11.81 13.47 9.29
C ALA A 283 13.00 14.26 9.86
N MET A 284 14.11 14.33 9.11
CA MET A 284 15.31 15.07 9.48
C MET A 284 15.86 15.85 8.27
N GLU A 285 16.41 17.04 8.53
CA GLU A 285 17.10 17.81 7.50
C GLU A 285 18.24 16.99 6.86
N GLY A 286 18.27 16.93 5.53
CA GLY A 286 19.26 16.15 4.78
C GLY A 286 19.04 14.62 4.80
N GLY A 287 18.00 14.14 5.48
CA GLY A 287 17.56 12.75 5.43
C GLY A 287 16.80 12.40 4.15
N ALA A 288 16.40 11.13 4.04
CA ALA A 288 15.50 10.70 2.99
C ALA A 288 14.04 11.08 3.33
N PRO A 289 13.14 11.19 2.33
CA PRO A 289 11.70 11.25 2.59
C PRO A 289 11.27 10.15 3.56
N ALA A 290 10.47 10.50 4.58
CA ALA A 290 10.02 9.56 5.61
C ALA A 290 8.89 8.67 5.06
N THR A 291 9.27 7.75 4.19
CA THR A 291 8.39 6.83 3.48
C THR A 291 9.19 5.61 3.05
N THR A 292 8.50 4.57 2.62
CA THR A 292 9.09 3.38 2.02
C THR A 292 8.59 3.20 0.60
N LEU A 293 9.39 2.57 -0.25
CA LEU A 293 9.00 2.22 -1.61
C LEU A 293 8.41 0.82 -1.65
N TRP A 294 7.27 0.72 -2.32
CA TRP A 294 6.48 -0.50 -2.48
C TRP A 294 6.22 -0.77 -3.94
N TRP A 295 5.96 -2.04 -4.24
CA TRP A 295 5.34 -2.48 -5.46
C TRP A 295 4.19 -3.44 -5.12
N ASP A 296 3.21 -3.48 -6.01
CA ASP A 296 2.17 -4.51 -6.01
C ASP A 296 2.26 -5.27 -7.33
N GLY A 297 1.95 -6.57 -7.30
CA GLY A 297 2.12 -7.45 -8.45
C GLY A 297 1.46 -8.81 -8.26
N ILE A 298 1.52 -9.63 -9.30
CA ILE A 298 0.92 -10.97 -9.31
C ILE A 298 1.95 -12.06 -9.05
N VAL A 299 1.49 -13.12 -8.39
CA VAL A 299 2.18 -14.42 -8.23
C VAL A 299 1.24 -15.54 -8.69
N ILE A 300 1.83 -16.69 -9.04
CA ILE A 300 1.10 -17.90 -9.41
C ILE A 300 1.36 -18.98 -8.38
N ALA A 301 0.31 -19.69 -7.95
CA ALA A 301 0.42 -20.77 -6.98
C ALA A 301 1.32 -21.91 -7.50
N ALA A 302 2.07 -22.53 -6.59
CA ALA A 302 2.87 -23.72 -6.89
C ALA A 302 2.05 -25.02 -6.82
N ASN A 303 1.04 -25.06 -5.95
CA ASN A 303 0.22 -26.26 -5.68
C ASN A 303 -0.96 -26.39 -6.66
N ILE A 304 -0.68 -26.25 -7.95
CA ILE A 304 -1.63 -26.43 -9.07
C ILE A 304 -0.90 -27.11 -10.23
N SER A 305 -1.62 -27.65 -11.21
CA SER A 305 -1.01 -28.22 -12.40
C SER A 305 -0.33 -27.16 -13.28
N ASP A 306 0.62 -27.58 -14.12
CA ASP A 306 1.27 -26.68 -15.09
C ASP A 306 0.28 -26.10 -16.10
N GLU A 307 -0.77 -26.86 -16.45
CA GLU A 307 -1.85 -26.39 -17.33
C GLU A 307 -2.68 -25.28 -16.66
N GLU A 308 -2.99 -25.42 -15.37
CA GLU A 308 -3.69 -24.37 -14.60
C GLU A 308 -2.81 -23.12 -14.45
N ALA A 309 -1.51 -23.30 -14.20
CA ALA A 309 -0.57 -22.18 -14.06
C ALA A 309 -0.37 -21.42 -15.38
N ASP A 310 -0.25 -22.13 -16.51
CA ASP A 310 -0.18 -21.53 -17.85
C ASP A 310 -1.43 -20.69 -18.15
N ASN A 311 -2.61 -21.26 -17.91
CA ASN A 311 -3.88 -20.58 -18.11
C ASN A 311 -4.03 -19.34 -17.20
N ALA A 312 -3.68 -19.47 -15.91
CA ALA A 312 -3.76 -18.38 -14.95
C ALA A 312 -2.77 -17.25 -15.27
N PHE A 313 -1.54 -17.58 -15.65
CA PHE A 313 -0.55 -16.56 -16.02
C PHE A 313 -0.94 -15.84 -17.30
N ARG A 314 -1.41 -16.57 -18.32
CA ARG A 314 -1.92 -15.97 -19.54
C ARG A 314 -3.07 -15.01 -19.26
N LEU A 315 -4.03 -15.42 -18.42
CA LEU A 315 -5.11 -14.53 -18.00
C LEU A 315 -4.59 -13.29 -17.27
N ALA A 316 -3.59 -13.45 -16.40
CA ALA A 316 -3.02 -12.33 -15.67
C ALA A 316 -2.41 -11.28 -16.61
N MET A 317 -1.76 -11.71 -17.69
CA MET A 317 -1.18 -10.80 -18.69
C MET A 317 -2.21 -9.89 -19.36
N GLU A 318 -3.44 -10.35 -19.54
CA GLU A 318 -4.54 -9.54 -20.10
C GLU A 318 -5.01 -8.44 -19.12
N GLY A 319 -4.73 -8.58 -17.82
CA GLY A 319 -4.93 -7.51 -16.84
C GLY A 319 -3.70 -6.62 -16.63
N LEU A 320 -2.54 -6.98 -17.16
CA LEU A 320 -1.27 -6.26 -16.97
C LEU A 320 -0.81 -5.60 -18.28
N ASP A 321 -1.77 -5.02 -19.02
CA ASP A 321 -1.55 -4.52 -20.37
C ASP A 321 -1.85 -3.01 -20.52
N SER A 322 -1.55 -2.47 -21.71
CA SER A 322 -1.74 -1.05 -21.98
C SER A 322 -3.21 -0.64 -22.04
N GLU A 323 -4.15 -1.56 -22.34
CA GLU A 323 -5.59 -1.25 -22.35
C GLU A 323 -6.09 -1.01 -20.92
N THR A 324 -5.65 -1.84 -19.96
CA THR A 324 -5.92 -1.67 -18.53
C THR A 324 -5.40 -0.30 -18.04
N VAL A 325 -4.16 0.05 -18.39
CA VAL A 325 -3.59 1.36 -18.04
C VAL A 325 -4.38 2.51 -18.67
N ALA A 326 -4.77 2.39 -19.93
CA ALA A 326 -5.53 3.43 -20.63
C ALA A 326 -6.95 3.60 -20.06
N ALA A 327 -7.57 2.52 -19.57
CA ALA A 327 -8.87 2.56 -18.92
C ALA A 327 -8.82 3.15 -17.50
N ALA A 328 -7.71 2.96 -16.78
CA ALA A 328 -7.55 3.40 -15.40
C ALA A 328 -6.22 4.13 -15.14
N PRO A 329 -5.92 5.24 -15.85
CA PRO A 329 -4.61 5.89 -15.79
C PRO A 329 -4.29 6.52 -14.43
N GLU A 330 -5.32 6.82 -13.63
CA GLU A 330 -5.16 7.46 -12.31
C GLU A 330 -5.20 6.47 -11.13
N ALA A 331 -5.49 5.19 -11.39
CA ALA A 331 -5.68 4.19 -10.32
C ALA A 331 -4.37 3.75 -9.66
N ALA A 332 -3.23 3.97 -10.32
CA ALA A 332 -1.91 3.67 -9.79
C ALA A 332 -0.79 4.44 -10.51
N ILE A 333 0.40 4.34 -9.94
CA ILE A 333 1.64 4.62 -10.65
C ILE A 333 2.08 3.31 -11.31
N TRP A 334 1.57 3.08 -12.51
CA TRP A 334 1.73 1.84 -13.23
C TRP A 334 3.18 1.61 -13.67
N LEU A 335 3.63 0.35 -13.59
CA LEU A 335 4.89 -0.13 -14.19
C LEU A 335 4.69 -0.71 -15.59
N ILE A 336 3.46 -0.69 -16.07
CA ILE A 336 3.01 -1.24 -17.35
C ILE A 336 3.19 -0.19 -18.47
N GLU A 337 3.48 -0.67 -19.69
CA GLU A 337 3.64 0.19 -20.87
C GLU A 337 2.39 1.06 -21.11
N GLY A 338 2.62 2.30 -21.55
CA GLY A 338 1.56 3.27 -21.84
C GLY A 338 1.25 4.23 -20.69
N TYR A 339 1.78 3.99 -19.49
CA TYR A 339 1.60 4.91 -18.37
C TYR A 339 2.26 6.27 -18.59
N THR A 340 1.50 7.32 -18.33
CA THR A 340 1.99 8.70 -18.29
C THR A 340 1.68 9.28 -16.91
N PRO A 341 2.70 9.71 -16.14
CA PRO A 341 2.47 10.34 -14.84
C PRO A 341 1.54 11.55 -14.90
N ASN A 342 0.61 11.62 -13.95
CA ASN A 342 -0.27 12.77 -13.73
C ASN A 342 0.17 13.60 -12.51
N ASP A 343 -0.57 14.66 -12.21
CA ASP A 343 -0.26 15.57 -11.09
C ASP A 343 -0.26 14.84 -9.73
N MET A 344 -1.11 13.81 -9.56
CA MET A 344 -1.16 12.99 -8.34
C MET A 344 0.02 12.02 -8.21
N ALA A 345 0.68 11.66 -9.31
CA ALA A 345 1.90 10.86 -9.29
C ALA A 345 3.15 11.68 -8.97
N THR A 346 3.09 13.01 -9.09
CA THR A 346 4.27 13.89 -8.97
C THR A 346 4.93 13.78 -7.60
N GLY A 347 4.17 13.81 -6.51
CA GLY A 347 4.70 13.69 -5.16
C GLY A 347 5.37 12.34 -4.90
N ALA A 348 4.75 11.25 -5.34
CA ALA A 348 5.32 9.91 -5.24
C ALA A 348 6.60 9.73 -6.08
N ILE A 349 6.64 10.26 -7.30
CA ILE A 349 7.84 10.27 -8.13
C ILE A 349 8.94 11.10 -7.47
N ALA A 350 8.60 12.26 -6.91
CA ALA A 350 9.54 13.09 -6.17
C ALA A 350 10.11 12.36 -4.93
N SER A 351 9.29 11.62 -4.18
CA SER A 351 9.74 10.73 -3.11
C SER A 351 10.69 9.65 -3.63
N ALA A 352 10.30 8.91 -4.66
CA ALA A 352 11.05 7.77 -5.17
C ALA A 352 12.38 8.14 -5.84
N THR A 353 12.50 9.38 -6.34
CA THR A 353 13.70 9.89 -7.01
C THR A 353 14.52 10.85 -6.14
N ALA A 354 14.13 11.03 -4.87
CA ALA A 354 14.86 11.86 -3.92
C ALA A 354 16.29 11.35 -3.69
N ASN A 355 17.16 12.25 -3.22
CA ASN A 355 18.53 11.92 -2.84
C ASN A 355 18.87 12.57 -1.48
N PRO A 356 19.09 11.79 -0.41
CA PRO A 356 19.08 10.31 -0.37
C PRO A 356 17.69 9.73 -0.66
N ALA A 357 17.67 8.57 -1.34
CA ALA A 357 16.43 7.89 -1.69
C ALA A 357 15.83 7.18 -0.45
N PRO A 358 14.49 7.13 -0.32
CA PRO A 358 13.86 6.30 0.69
C PRO A 358 14.15 4.81 0.43
N PRO A 359 14.24 3.97 1.47
CA PRO A 359 14.46 2.55 1.30
C PRO A 359 13.21 1.86 0.71
N ASN A 360 13.42 0.75 0.01
CA ASN A 360 12.33 -0.19 -0.25
C ASN A 360 11.86 -0.81 1.07
N TYR A 361 10.58 -1.15 1.19
CA TYR A 361 10.14 -1.97 2.30
C TYR A 361 10.89 -3.31 2.30
N PRO A 362 11.56 -3.71 3.40
CA PRO A 362 12.37 -4.92 3.37
C PRO A 362 11.48 -6.18 3.36
N SER A 363 11.53 -6.91 2.25
CA SER A 363 10.82 -8.18 2.04
C SER A 363 11.53 -9.34 2.75
N THR A 364 11.53 -9.31 4.09
CA THR A 364 12.21 -10.33 4.92
C THR A 364 11.28 -10.86 6.01
N THR A 365 11.59 -12.06 6.52
CA THR A 365 10.85 -12.65 7.66
C THR A 365 10.95 -11.75 8.88
N GLN A 366 12.14 -11.22 9.18
CA GLN A 366 12.40 -10.29 10.27
C GLN A 366 11.44 -9.09 10.21
N MET A 367 11.31 -8.45 9.04
CA MET A 367 10.41 -7.30 8.91
C MET A 367 8.95 -7.68 9.06
N GLY A 368 8.52 -8.84 8.56
CA GLY A 368 7.14 -9.31 8.79
C GLY A 368 6.81 -9.48 10.27
N LEU A 369 7.74 -10.06 11.04
CA LEU A 369 7.60 -10.22 12.49
C LEU A 369 7.64 -8.86 13.21
N MET A 370 8.56 -7.98 12.83
CA MET A 370 8.70 -6.64 13.42
C MET A 370 7.45 -5.79 13.17
N HIS A 371 6.94 -5.78 11.94
CA HIS A 371 5.72 -5.06 11.58
C HIS A 371 4.53 -5.55 12.42
N THR A 372 4.41 -6.87 12.62
CA THR A 372 3.37 -7.46 13.48
C THR A 372 3.51 -7.00 14.93
N ALA A 373 4.73 -7.03 15.49
CA ALA A 373 5.00 -6.58 16.85
C ALA A 373 4.67 -5.08 17.02
N LEU A 374 5.12 -4.23 16.09
CA LEU A 374 4.79 -2.81 16.07
C LEU A 374 3.27 -2.57 16.07
N GLY A 375 2.54 -3.27 15.21
CA GLY A 375 1.09 -3.06 15.06
C GLY A 375 0.28 -3.48 16.28
N ASN A 376 0.77 -4.46 17.03
CA ASN A 376 0.12 -4.98 18.23
C ASN A 376 0.40 -4.13 19.47
N GLU A 377 1.64 -3.64 19.62
CA GLU A 377 2.09 -3.03 20.89
C GLU A 377 1.99 -1.50 20.88
N LEU A 378 2.20 -0.83 19.73
CA LEU A 378 2.17 0.63 19.66
C LEU A 378 0.82 1.29 20.00
N PRO A 379 -0.37 0.69 19.76
CA PRO A 379 -1.63 1.33 20.14
C PRO A 379 -1.68 1.77 21.61
N ALA A 380 -1.04 1.03 22.52
CA ALA A 380 -1.01 1.36 23.95
C ALA A 380 -0.29 2.69 24.26
N PHE A 381 0.70 3.08 23.44
CA PHE A 381 1.34 4.38 23.56
C PHE A 381 0.37 5.51 23.16
N PHE A 382 -0.34 5.34 22.04
CA PHE A 382 -1.27 6.35 21.53
C PHE A 382 -2.53 6.50 22.41
N THR A 383 -2.91 5.47 23.17
CA THR A 383 -3.97 5.60 24.20
C THR A 383 -3.48 6.17 25.53
N GLY A 384 -2.17 6.39 25.68
CA GLY A 384 -1.55 6.89 26.92
C GLY A 384 -1.48 5.84 28.03
N GLU A 385 -1.60 4.56 27.71
CA GLU A 385 -1.51 3.45 28.67
C GLU A 385 -0.07 3.18 29.12
N VAL A 386 0.91 3.43 28.23
CA VAL A 386 2.34 3.20 28.47
C VAL A 386 3.19 4.35 27.92
N SER A 387 4.43 4.49 28.42
CA SER A 387 5.41 5.43 27.84
C SER A 387 5.92 4.95 26.47
N ALA A 388 6.58 5.85 25.72
CA ALA A 388 7.23 5.50 24.45
C ALA A 388 8.28 4.39 24.63
N GLU A 389 9.12 4.49 25.68
CA GLU A 389 10.13 3.48 26.01
C GLU A 389 9.52 2.14 26.38
N GLU A 390 8.40 2.15 27.13
CA GLU A 390 7.68 0.94 27.50
C GLU A 390 7.04 0.27 26.28
N ALA A 391 6.45 1.04 25.36
CA ALA A 391 5.89 0.52 24.12
C ALA A 391 6.97 -0.09 23.20
N LEU A 392 8.09 0.61 22.99
CA LEU A 392 9.19 0.08 22.18
C LEU A 392 9.82 -1.17 22.82
N ALA A 393 9.96 -1.20 24.15
CA ALA A 393 10.41 -2.41 24.85
C ALA A 393 9.44 -3.59 24.67
N ALA A 394 8.13 -3.33 24.66
CA ALA A 394 7.12 -4.35 24.39
C ALA A 394 7.21 -4.87 22.94
N VAL A 395 7.44 -3.98 21.96
CA VAL A 395 7.69 -4.37 20.56
C VAL A 395 8.90 -5.29 20.45
N GLU A 396 10.03 -4.93 21.06
CA GLU A 396 11.24 -5.75 21.01
C GLU A 396 11.04 -7.12 21.68
N ALA A 397 10.31 -7.16 22.80
CA ALA A 397 9.98 -8.41 23.48
C ALA A 397 9.08 -9.30 22.61
N ALA A 398 8.03 -8.74 22.01
CA ALA A 398 7.12 -9.46 21.12
C ALA A 398 7.85 -9.98 19.87
N TYR A 399 8.68 -9.15 19.23
CA TYR A 399 9.52 -9.58 18.12
C TYR A 399 10.48 -10.70 18.52
N THR A 400 11.14 -10.60 19.68
CA THR A 400 12.11 -11.61 20.14
C THR A 400 11.45 -12.98 20.27
N VAL A 401 10.26 -13.05 20.88
CA VAL A 401 9.50 -14.30 21.00
C VAL A 401 9.16 -14.87 19.61
N ALA A 402 8.62 -14.05 18.73
CA ALA A 402 8.24 -14.50 17.38
C ALA A 402 9.46 -14.93 16.54
N ALA A 403 10.60 -14.24 16.69
CA ALA A 403 11.85 -14.56 16.02
C ALA A 403 12.45 -15.88 16.53
N GLN A 404 12.32 -16.19 17.83
CA GLN A 404 12.69 -17.50 18.39
C GLN A 404 11.80 -18.62 17.84
N GLU A 405 10.49 -18.40 17.76
CA GLU A 405 9.55 -19.36 17.17
C GLU A 405 9.83 -19.60 15.68
N ALA A 406 10.26 -18.57 14.96
CA ALA A 406 10.69 -18.65 13.56
C ALA A 406 12.11 -19.21 13.37
N GLY A 407 12.84 -19.51 14.44
CA GLY A 407 14.22 -20.01 14.39
C GLY A 407 15.26 -18.99 13.93
N LEU A 408 14.95 -17.69 14.02
CA LEU A 408 15.85 -16.59 13.69
C LEU A 408 16.75 -16.17 14.87
N LEU A 409 16.33 -16.49 16.10
CA LEU A 409 17.04 -16.25 17.35
C LEU A 409 17.06 -17.52 18.20
N GLU A 410 18.09 -17.66 19.05
CA GLU A 410 18.24 -18.77 20.01
C GLU A 410 17.52 -18.56 21.34
#